data_AF-A0A3D2X202-F1
#
_entry.id   AF-A0A3D2X202-F1
#
_cell.length_a   1.000
_cell.length_b   1.000
_cell.length_c   1.000
_cell.angle_alpha   90.00
_cell.angle_beta   90.00
_cell.angle_gamma   90.00
#
_symmetry.space_group_name_H-M   'P 1'
#
loop_
_entity.id
_entity.type
_entity.pdbx_description
1 polymer ?
#
loop_
_entity_poly.entity_id
_entity_poly.type
_entity_poly.pdbx_seq_one_letter_code
_entity_poly.pdbx_strand_id
1 'polypeptide(L)'
;LNLKKPDATDFYNIKDFNDNMEKIDEHKHSSSDITDFPDSNVNTMVNAKQFTTESEANAFFDTCSNIYPDHTHYKLAIGLSFAHSILGQGSFFLEGYKTNNTWGWQKVTTNDSVSSRSLSRSINNGMWNKWEYGSNPLTTILDANSNLDTVLTSGFYRLSGNTNIPVEDIVAPNKGNYNYGTMIVTRGHDTFSQIIFPYQNNYTPIIRTGTTSNTATKKFDYLDSGKLDGKSIKELFPINTLRDFIKGTLIKTSLKRASSIPWLLQIRGNSYGDLNGGAPFHTEVQGYNYTDNNGNIVGIGAYSLGKEIAFIDAFFSQDDDCLCFWFPRQTYWNGFNVIVLNVGTTASHKNVVTSITDVDKPTNITNNIRIIPINYSRKDLVFREVTVTTGAWVADTQFTSYGYNFRAALTCNGALQEHTPVVTFYPAQTLDDNIAPLVYCANGSVTIYAKTKPTANFAIPEIRLMYN
;
A
#
# COMPACT_ATOMS: atom_id res chain seq x y z
N LEU A 1 25.67 11.75 39.39
CA LEU A 1 25.65 10.27 39.46
C LEU A 1 26.97 9.75 38.94
N ASN A 2 27.86 9.29 39.83
CA ASN A 2 29.08 8.59 39.46
C ASN A 2 28.73 7.12 39.20
N LEU A 3 28.49 6.76 37.94
CA LEU A 3 28.28 5.35 37.59
C LEU A 3 29.64 4.68 37.41
N LYS A 4 29.92 3.69 38.28
CA LYS A 4 31.12 2.86 38.25
C LYS A 4 31.04 1.91 37.05
N LYS A 5 32.16 1.71 36.35
CA LYS A 5 32.28 0.70 35.28
C LYS A 5 32.24 -0.70 35.91
N PRO A 6 31.54 -1.71 35.32
CA PRO A 6 31.50 -3.06 35.87
C PRO A 6 32.90 -3.69 35.89
N ASP A 7 33.21 -4.45 36.94
CA ASP A 7 34.49 -5.14 37.10
C ASP A 7 34.43 -6.52 36.43
N ALA A 8 35.58 -7.06 36.05
CA ALA A 8 35.70 -8.32 35.28
C ALA A 8 35.20 -9.59 36.01
N THR A 9 34.71 -9.46 37.25
CA THR A 9 34.10 -10.53 38.04
C THR A 9 32.57 -10.58 37.91
N ASP A 10 31.96 -9.62 37.22
CA ASP A 10 30.50 -9.54 36.98
C ASP A 10 30.00 -10.49 35.87
N PHE A 11 30.91 -11.23 35.21
CA PHE A 11 30.53 -12.30 34.30
C PHE A 11 30.30 -13.59 35.10
N TYR A 12 29.06 -13.81 35.49
CA TYR A 12 28.61 -15.08 36.08
C TYR A 12 29.04 -16.26 35.21
N ASN A 13 29.64 -17.25 35.86
CA ASN A 13 30.14 -18.50 35.28
C ASN A 13 29.04 -19.19 34.43
N ILE A 14 29.37 -19.54 33.19
CA ILE A 14 28.55 -20.37 32.27
C ILE A 14 28.07 -21.69 32.92
N LYS A 15 28.73 -22.15 33.98
CA LYS A 15 28.33 -23.33 34.74
C LYS A 15 26.97 -23.17 35.45
N ASP A 16 26.62 -21.96 35.90
CA ASP A 16 25.32 -21.71 36.54
C ASP A 16 24.16 -21.73 35.54
N PHE A 17 24.43 -21.52 34.25
CA PHE A 17 23.38 -21.55 33.22
C PHE A 17 22.96 -22.99 32.91
N ASN A 18 23.91 -23.93 32.89
CA ASN A 18 23.62 -25.34 32.67
C ASN A 18 23.02 -26.02 33.91
N ASP A 19 23.50 -25.69 35.11
CA ASP A 19 22.95 -26.22 36.36
C ASP A 19 21.51 -25.72 36.64
N ASN A 20 21.08 -24.62 35.99
CA ASN A 20 19.70 -24.13 36.03
C ASN A 20 18.81 -24.63 34.87
N MET A 21 19.39 -25.06 33.75
CA MET A 21 18.61 -25.66 32.66
C MET A 21 18.12 -27.08 33.00
N GLU A 22 18.88 -27.86 33.78
CA GLU A 22 18.39 -29.17 34.28
C GLU A 22 17.22 -29.02 35.26
N LYS A 23 17.15 -27.93 36.03
CA LYS A 23 16.02 -27.67 36.94
C LYS A 23 14.74 -27.22 36.23
N ILE A 24 14.86 -26.70 35.00
CA ILE A 24 13.72 -26.31 34.17
C ILE A 24 13.04 -27.53 33.54
N ASP A 25 13.79 -28.60 33.25
CA ASP A 25 13.21 -29.82 32.67
C ASP A 25 12.53 -30.74 33.71
N GLU A 26 12.81 -30.55 35.00
CA GLU A 26 12.08 -31.22 36.11
C GLU A 26 10.74 -30.55 36.45
N HIS A 27 10.43 -29.37 35.92
CA HIS A 27 9.13 -28.70 36.08
C HIS A 27 8.24 -28.85 34.84
N LYS A 28 8.11 -30.09 34.33
CA LYS A 28 7.02 -30.43 33.41
C LYS A 28 5.72 -30.43 34.19
N HIS A 29 5.07 -29.27 34.24
CA HIS A 29 3.73 -29.12 34.77
C HIS A 29 2.80 -30.15 34.12
N SER A 30 2.23 -31.01 34.96
CA SER A 30 1.10 -31.83 34.56
C SER A 30 -0.13 -30.92 34.48
N SER A 31 -1.07 -31.22 33.58
CA SER A 31 -2.29 -30.41 33.40
C SER A 31 -3.17 -30.31 34.66
N SER A 32 -2.82 -31.03 35.74
CA SER A 32 -3.43 -30.97 37.06
C SER A 32 -2.85 -29.91 38.01
N ASP A 33 -1.75 -29.23 37.67
CA ASP A 33 -1.05 -28.31 38.59
C ASP A 33 -1.61 -26.87 38.61
N ILE A 34 -2.73 -26.59 37.93
CA ILE A 34 -3.46 -25.31 38.01
C ILE A 34 -4.72 -25.53 38.85
N THR A 35 -4.59 -25.54 40.17
CA THR A 35 -5.76 -25.56 41.07
C THR A 35 -5.81 -24.45 42.11
N ASP A 36 -4.80 -23.58 42.21
CA ASP A 36 -4.80 -22.49 43.19
C ASP A 36 -4.48 -21.13 42.56
N PHE A 37 -5.52 -20.40 42.19
CA PHE A 37 -5.46 -18.93 42.21
C PHE A 37 -6.43 -18.41 43.27
N PRO A 38 -5.97 -17.57 44.21
CA PRO A 38 -6.83 -17.00 45.24
C PRO A 38 -7.80 -16.00 44.62
N ASP A 39 -9.08 -16.28 44.78
CA ASP A 39 -10.20 -15.38 44.51
C ASP A 39 -10.05 -14.08 45.30
N SER A 40 -9.78 -12.98 44.60
CA SER A 40 -10.46 -11.70 44.85
C SER A 40 -10.01 -10.64 43.84
N ASN A 41 -10.98 -10.15 43.05
CA ASN A 41 -10.92 -8.90 42.30
C ASN A 41 -10.08 -8.86 41.01
N VAL A 42 -10.18 -9.88 40.16
CA VAL A 42 -9.85 -9.72 38.74
C VAL A 42 -11.08 -10.02 37.90
N ASN A 43 -11.46 -9.03 37.11
CA ASN A 43 -12.45 -9.08 36.03
C ASN A 43 -11.93 -10.06 34.96
N THR A 44 -12.04 -11.36 35.23
CA THR A 44 -11.66 -12.42 34.30
C THR A 44 -12.76 -12.51 33.26
N MET A 45 -12.50 -11.96 32.08
CA MET A 45 -13.17 -12.43 30.87
C MET A 45 -12.91 -13.93 30.80
N VAL A 46 -13.94 -14.70 31.13
CA VAL A 46 -13.96 -16.15 30.94
C VAL A 46 -13.54 -16.41 29.50
N ASN A 47 -12.53 -17.27 29.33
CA ASN A 47 -12.09 -17.82 28.05
C ASN A 47 -13.30 -17.97 27.11
N ALA A 48 -13.17 -17.45 25.88
CA ALA A 48 -14.22 -17.51 24.86
C ALA A 48 -14.66 -18.97 24.66
N LYS A 49 -15.68 -19.39 25.41
CA LYS A 49 -16.24 -20.74 25.33
C LYS A 49 -17.22 -20.70 24.17
N GLN A 50 -16.84 -21.36 23.09
CA GLN A 50 -17.74 -21.54 21.96
C GLN A 50 -18.80 -22.56 22.37
N PHE A 51 -20.02 -22.08 22.63
CA PHE A 51 -21.16 -22.95 22.85
C PHE A 51 -21.60 -23.51 21.50
N THR A 52 -21.61 -24.84 21.38
CA THR A 52 -22.01 -25.51 20.14
C THR A 52 -23.47 -25.92 20.18
N THR A 53 -24.09 -25.92 21.37
CA THR A 53 -25.53 -26.18 21.56
C THR A 53 -26.14 -25.25 22.61
N GLU A 54 -27.46 -25.04 22.52
CA GLU A 54 -28.22 -24.26 23.51
C GLU A 54 -28.18 -24.92 24.90
N SER A 55 -28.16 -26.25 24.95
CA SER A 55 -28.07 -27.00 26.20
C SER A 55 -26.73 -26.76 26.92
N GLU A 56 -25.63 -26.61 26.18
CA GLU A 56 -24.33 -26.22 26.75
C GLU A 56 -24.32 -24.79 27.30
N ALA A 57 -24.96 -23.85 26.60
CA ALA A 57 -25.09 -22.48 27.06
C ALA A 57 -25.99 -22.40 28.31
N ASN A 58 -27.15 -23.04 28.29
CA ASN A 58 -28.07 -23.09 29.43
C ASN A 58 -27.44 -23.79 30.63
N ALA A 59 -26.76 -24.92 30.44
CA ALA A 59 -26.03 -25.60 31.51
C ALA A 59 -24.91 -24.73 32.11
N PHE A 60 -24.20 -23.95 31.27
CA PHE A 60 -23.21 -22.99 31.76
C PHE A 60 -23.87 -21.88 32.59
N PHE A 61 -24.97 -21.30 32.15
CA PHE A 61 -25.67 -20.24 32.88
C PHE A 61 -26.40 -20.74 34.12
N ASP A 62 -26.91 -21.97 34.12
CA ASP A 62 -27.46 -22.62 35.33
C ASP A 62 -26.34 -22.88 36.35
N THR A 63 -25.15 -23.25 35.87
CA THR A 63 -23.96 -23.35 36.72
C THR A 63 -23.59 -21.98 37.32
N CYS A 64 -23.55 -20.91 36.51
CA CYS A 64 -23.32 -19.55 37.00
C CYS A 64 -24.40 -19.08 37.98
N SER A 65 -25.68 -19.43 37.72
CA SER A 65 -26.82 -19.09 38.58
C SER A 65 -26.78 -19.78 39.94
N ASN A 66 -26.19 -20.98 40.01
CA ASN A 66 -25.98 -21.69 41.27
C ASN A 66 -24.78 -21.14 42.07
N ILE A 67 -23.77 -20.60 41.37
CA ILE A 67 -22.59 -20.00 41.99
C ILE A 67 -22.89 -18.58 42.53
N TYR A 68 -23.78 -17.84 41.88
CA TYR A 68 -24.17 -16.47 42.28
C TYR A 68 -25.71 -16.34 42.46
N PRO A 69 -26.30 -17.01 43.46
CA PRO A 69 -27.76 -17.17 43.58
C PRO A 69 -28.52 -15.86 43.80
N ASP A 70 -27.85 -14.82 44.30
CA ASP A 70 -28.45 -13.51 44.58
C ASP A 70 -28.43 -12.54 43.38
N HIS A 71 -27.84 -12.95 42.26
CA HIS A 71 -27.71 -12.13 41.06
C HIS A 71 -28.77 -12.53 40.01
N THR A 72 -29.65 -11.61 39.64
CA THR A 72 -30.73 -11.84 38.63
C THR A 72 -30.32 -11.51 37.19
N HIS A 73 -29.14 -10.89 36.99
CA HIS A 73 -28.66 -10.39 35.69
C HIS A 73 -27.27 -10.96 35.37
N TYR A 74 -27.13 -11.54 34.17
CA TYR A 74 -25.87 -12.08 33.66
C TYR A 74 -25.58 -11.48 32.28
N LYS A 75 -24.42 -10.84 32.12
CA LYS A 75 -24.07 -10.11 30.89
C LYS A 75 -23.18 -10.96 29.98
N LEU A 76 -23.69 -11.31 28.80
CA LEU A 76 -22.90 -11.95 27.73
C LEU A 76 -22.65 -10.95 26.59
N ALA A 77 -21.47 -10.35 26.54
CA ALA A 77 -21.11 -9.44 25.46
C ALA A 77 -20.59 -10.22 24.24
N ILE A 78 -21.41 -10.31 23.18
CA ILE A 78 -20.96 -10.74 21.85
C ILE A 78 -20.72 -9.47 21.02
N GLY A 79 -19.47 -9.05 20.90
CA GLY A 79 -19.10 -7.88 20.11
C GLY A 79 -18.93 -8.25 18.63
N LEU A 80 -19.84 -7.82 17.77
CA LEU A 80 -19.59 -7.72 16.33
C LEU A 80 -19.69 -6.25 15.93
N SER A 81 -18.55 -5.64 15.67
CA SER A 81 -18.45 -4.26 15.22
C SER A 81 -18.45 -4.24 13.69
N PHE A 82 -19.49 -3.70 13.07
CA PHE A 82 -19.47 -3.36 11.65
C PHE A 82 -19.25 -1.85 11.51
N ALA A 83 -18.16 -1.45 10.85
CA ALA A 83 -17.91 -0.07 10.51
C ALA A 83 -18.53 0.25 9.13
N HIS A 84 -19.48 1.17 9.09
CA HIS A 84 -19.95 1.83 7.86
C HIS A 84 -19.44 3.28 7.88
N SER A 85 -18.83 3.75 6.79
CA SER A 85 -18.06 5.01 6.79
C SER A 85 -18.89 6.30 6.81
N ILE A 86 -20.20 6.24 6.60
CA ILE A 86 -21.05 7.45 6.43
C ILE A 86 -22.21 7.53 7.43
N LEU A 87 -22.58 6.43 8.10
CA LEU A 87 -23.73 6.39 9.01
C LEU A 87 -23.31 5.67 10.30
N GLY A 88 -23.19 6.46 11.38
CA GLY A 88 -22.95 6.12 12.79
C GLY A 88 -22.60 4.69 13.20
N GLN A 89 -21.58 4.56 14.05
CA GLN A 89 -21.18 3.30 14.68
C GLN A 89 -22.33 2.74 15.55
N GLY A 90 -22.79 1.54 15.23
CA GLY A 90 -23.70 0.79 16.09
C GLY A 90 -22.95 -0.37 16.74
N SER A 91 -22.75 -0.32 18.05
CA SER A 91 -22.45 -1.51 18.84
C SER A 91 -23.76 -2.14 19.32
N PHE A 92 -23.85 -3.46 19.28
CA PHE A 92 -24.94 -4.19 19.91
C PHE A 92 -24.42 -5.08 21.03
N PHE A 93 -25.14 -5.11 22.14
CA PHE A 93 -24.91 -6.04 23.24
C PHE A 93 -26.18 -6.83 23.49
N LEU A 94 -26.00 -8.13 23.75
CA LEU A 94 -27.04 -9.02 24.26
C LEU A 94 -26.92 -9.06 25.78
N GLU A 95 -28.03 -8.86 26.47
CA GLU A 95 -28.08 -9.00 27.92
C GLU A 95 -29.16 -10.01 28.29
N GLY A 96 -28.77 -11.03 29.07
CA GLY A 96 -29.65 -12.07 29.57
C GLY A 96 -30.06 -11.79 31.01
N TYR A 97 -31.33 -11.95 31.34
CA TYR A 97 -31.82 -11.86 32.71
C TYR A 97 -32.73 -13.04 33.04
N LYS A 98 -32.77 -13.45 34.30
CA LYS A 98 -33.62 -14.54 34.78
C LYS A 98 -34.77 -13.93 35.57
N THR A 99 -36.01 -14.18 35.14
CA THR A 99 -37.21 -13.82 35.92
C THR A 99 -38.04 -15.07 36.14
N ASN A 100 -38.25 -15.44 37.41
CA ASN A 100 -39.21 -16.46 37.86
C ASN A 100 -39.34 -17.68 36.93
N ASN A 101 -38.21 -18.38 36.73
CA ASN A 101 -38.06 -19.64 35.99
C ASN A 101 -37.96 -19.58 34.45
N THR A 102 -37.84 -18.40 33.85
CA THR A 102 -37.52 -18.26 32.41
C THR A 102 -36.42 -17.22 32.16
N TRP A 103 -35.59 -17.49 31.15
CA TRP A 103 -34.55 -16.57 30.67
C TRP A 103 -35.15 -15.58 29.66
N GLY A 104 -34.93 -14.28 29.90
CA GLY A 104 -35.27 -13.19 28.99
C GLY A 104 -34.02 -12.59 28.36
N TRP A 105 -34.10 -12.15 27.10
CA TRP A 105 -33.00 -11.52 26.37
C TRP A 105 -33.39 -10.11 25.91
N GLN A 106 -32.48 -9.16 26.03
CA GLN A 106 -32.65 -7.82 25.47
C GLN A 106 -31.53 -7.44 24.49
N LYS A 107 -31.92 -6.73 23.43
CA LYS A 107 -31.00 -6.07 22.51
C LYS A 107 -30.85 -4.62 22.91
N VAL A 108 -29.63 -4.18 23.20
CA VAL A 108 -29.33 -2.77 23.40
C VAL A 108 -28.55 -2.27 22.20
N THR A 109 -29.07 -1.22 21.55
CA THR A 109 -28.41 -0.54 20.43
C THR A 109 -28.16 0.90 20.84
N THR A 110 -26.95 1.41 20.63
CA THR A 110 -26.65 2.83 20.82
C THR A 110 -26.48 3.48 19.45
N ASN A 111 -27.25 4.52 19.18
CA ASN A 111 -26.99 5.47 18.09
C ASN A 111 -26.48 6.77 18.71
N ASP A 112 -25.40 7.33 18.17
CA ASP A 112 -24.68 8.48 18.74
C ASP A 112 -25.35 9.85 18.53
N SER A 113 -26.59 9.91 18.03
CA SER A 113 -27.32 11.16 17.87
C SER A 113 -28.48 11.27 18.88
N VAL A 114 -28.18 11.98 19.97
CA VAL A 114 -29.15 12.68 20.85
C VAL A 114 -30.03 11.77 21.75
N SER A 115 -29.55 11.53 22.98
CA SER A 115 -30.31 11.35 24.25
C SER A 115 -31.66 10.62 24.24
N SER A 116 -31.87 9.62 23.39
CA SER A 116 -33.07 8.77 23.43
C SER A 116 -32.66 7.30 23.43
N ARG A 117 -32.68 6.70 24.63
CA ARG A 117 -32.59 5.25 24.78
C ARG A 117 -33.94 4.65 24.39
N SER A 118 -34.08 4.22 23.15
CA SER A 118 -35.27 3.47 22.72
C SER A 118 -35.18 2.04 23.24
N LEU A 119 -35.90 1.76 24.34
CA LEU A 119 -36.11 0.41 24.88
C LEU A 119 -37.25 -0.26 24.12
N SER A 120 -36.95 -1.16 23.18
CA SER A 120 -37.94 -2.10 22.66
C SER A 120 -38.01 -3.32 23.57
N ARG A 121 -38.96 -3.30 24.52
CA ARG A 121 -39.36 -4.51 25.25
C ARG A 121 -40.29 -5.35 24.37
N SER A 122 -39.93 -6.60 24.12
CA SER A 122 -40.94 -7.60 23.80
C SER A 122 -41.14 -8.48 25.03
N ILE A 123 -42.33 -8.41 25.61
CA ILE A 123 -42.66 -9.15 26.84
C ILE A 123 -43.19 -10.56 26.54
N ASN A 124 -43.52 -10.90 25.29
CA ASN A 124 -44.03 -12.24 24.97
C ASN A 124 -43.68 -12.78 23.58
N ASN A 125 -42.88 -12.06 22.78
CA ASN A 125 -42.55 -12.48 21.40
C ASN A 125 -41.17 -11.93 21.01
N GLY A 126 -40.10 -12.65 21.33
CA GLY A 126 -38.72 -12.17 21.19
C GLY A 126 -38.42 -11.54 19.83
N MET A 127 -37.46 -10.61 19.79
CA MET A 127 -36.89 -10.03 18.55
C MET A 127 -36.27 -11.08 17.61
N TRP A 128 -36.29 -12.35 18.02
CA TRP A 128 -35.63 -13.51 17.43
C TRP A 128 -36.56 -14.58 16.85
N ASN A 129 -37.89 -14.38 16.81
CA ASN A 129 -38.83 -15.35 16.21
C ASN A 129 -38.74 -15.47 14.67
N LYS A 130 -37.57 -15.30 14.05
CA LYS A 130 -37.27 -15.78 12.69
C LYS A 130 -35.84 -16.24 12.47
N TRP A 131 -35.01 -16.26 13.51
CA TRP A 131 -33.60 -16.63 13.42
C TRP A 131 -33.34 -17.72 14.46
N GLU A 132 -34.11 -18.82 14.39
CA GLU A 132 -34.07 -19.94 15.35
C GLU A 132 -33.04 -21.01 14.92
N TYR A 133 -32.22 -21.47 15.88
CA TYR A 133 -31.41 -22.67 15.78
C TYR A 133 -31.92 -23.65 16.84
N GLY A 134 -32.72 -24.63 16.40
CA GLY A 134 -33.35 -25.64 17.25
C GLY A 134 -33.88 -26.76 16.37
N SER A 135 -33.88 -27.99 16.90
CA SER A 135 -34.13 -29.24 16.19
C SER A 135 -35.39 -29.25 15.29
N ASN A 136 -35.16 -29.29 13.97
CA ASN A 136 -36.09 -29.24 12.82
C ASN A 136 -36.60 -27.85 12.38
N PRO A 137 -36.57 -27.56 11.06
CA PRO A 137 -35.83 -26.42 10.53
C PRO A 137 -36.74 -25.32 9.99
N LEU A 138 -36.41 -24.05 10.23
CA LEU A 138 -36.92 -22.97 9.38
C LEU A 138 -35.81 -21.97 9.03
N THR A 139 -34.69 -22.47 8.52
CA THR A 139 -34.23 -21.88 7.26
C THR A 139 -35.37 -22.12 6.27
N THR A 140 -36.12 -21.10 5.84
CA THR A 140 -37.06 -21.30 4.73
C THR A 140 -36.27 -21.95 3.62
N ILE A 141 -36.65 -23.19 3.30
CA ILE A 141 -36.06 -23.91 2.21
C ILE A 141 -36.57 -23.21 0.96
N LEU A 142 -35.63 -22.65 0.20
CA LEU A 142 -35.93 -22.11 -1.11
C LEU A 142 -35.84 -23.27 -2.10
N ASP A 143 -37.00 -23.63 -2.62
CA ASP A 143 -37.14 -24.68 -3.63
C ASP A 143 -36.48 -24.28 -4.94
N ALA A 144 -36.27 -25.29 -5.80
CA ALA A 144 -35.51 -25.24 -7.05
C ALA A 144 -35.85 -24.09 -8.04
N ASN A 145 -36.99 -23.42 -7.88
CA ASN A 145 -37.49 -22.37 -8.77
C ASN A 145 -37.77 -21.04 -8.06
N SER A 146 -37.29 -20.88 -6.83
CA SER A 146 -37.54 -19.67 -6.04
C SER A 146 -36.87 -18.46 -6.69
N ASN A 147 -37.64 -17.43 -7.05
CA ASN A 147 -37.09 -16.16 -7.50
C ASN A 147 -36.47 -15.39 -6.33
N LEU A 148 -35.14 -15.32 -6.29
CA LEU A 148 -34.38 -14.68 -5.22
C LEU A 148 -34.65 -13.17 -5.11
N ASP A 149 -35.16 -12.51 -6.16
CA ASP A 149 -35.53 -11.08 -6.15
C ASP A 149 -36.73 -10.79 -5.25
N THR A 150 -37.55 -11.81 -4.99
CA THR A 150 -38.72 -11.71 -4.12
C THR A 150 -38.38 -11.99 -2.65
N VAL A 151 -37.19 -12.54 -2.37
CA VAL A 151 -36.75 -12.91 -1.01
C VAL A 151 -36.14 -11.70 -0.31
N LEU A 152 -36.98 -10.72 0.03
CA LEU A 152 -36.55 -9.45 0.63
C LEU A 152 -36.70 -9.39 2.15
N THR A 153 -37.22 -10.44 2.79
CA THR A 153 -37.42 -10.40 4.25
C THR A 153 -36.11 -10.74 4.96
N SER A 154 -35.72 -9.99 5.99
CA SER A 154 -34.52 -10.32 6.77
C SER A 154 -34.62 -11.73 7.35
N GLY A 155 -33.62 -12.58 7.08
CA GLY A 155 -33.65 -13.98 7.49
C GLY A 155 -32.50 -14.82 6.95
N PHE A 156 -32.44 -16.06 7.44
CA PHE A 156 -31.61 -17.13 6.89
C PHE A 156 -32.44 -18.07 6.04
N TYR A 157 -31.95 -18.36 4.84
CA TYR A 157 -32.62 -19.20 3.87
C TYR A 157 -31.66 -20.32 3.48
N ARG A 158 -32.19 -21.53 3.33
CA ARG A 158 -31.41 -22.66 2.83
C ARG A 158 -31.78 -22.85 1.38
N LEU A 159 -30.77 -22.80 0.51
CA LEU A 159 -30.91 -23.21 -0.88
C LEU A 159 -30.84 -24.74 -0.87
N SER A 160 -31.94 -25.40 -1.22
CA SER A 160 -32.00 -26.86 -1.21
C SER A 160 -32.45 -27.39 -2.56
N GLY A 161 -31.60 -28.19 -3.18
CA GLY A 161 -31.94 -29.00 -4.35
C GLY A 161 -32.01 -28.19 -5.62
N ASN A 162 -31.03 -28.39 -6.51
CA ASN A 162 -31.05 -28.02 -7.94
C ASN A 162 -31.82 -26.73 -8.24
N THR A 163 -31.60 -25.68 -7.44
CA THR A 163 -32.14 -24.35 -7.70
C THR A 163 -31.55 -23.90 -9.02
N ASN A 164 -32.30 -24.13 -10.09
CA ASN A 164 -32.07 -23.51 -11.38
C ASN A 164 -32.40 -22.05 -11.16
N ILE A 165 -31.48 -21.33 -10.53
CA ILE A 165 -31.53 -19.88 -10.54
C ILE A 165 -31.43 -19.52 -12.02
N PRO A 166 -32.50 -19.00 -12.65
CA PRO A 166 -32.52 -18.84 -14.10
C PRO A 166 -31.29 -18.04 -14.54
N VAL A 167 -30.55 -18.63 -15.47
CA VAL A 167 -29.23 -18.19 -15.93
C VAL A 167 -29.29 -16.83 -16.66
N GLU A 168 -30.48 -16.26 -16.79
CA GLU A 168 -30.78 -15.08 -17.58
C GLU A 168 -30.47 -13.77 -16.83
N ASP A 169 -30.42 -13.80 -15.48
CA ASP A 169 -30.12 -12.61 -14.66
C ASP A 169 -28.86 -12.73 -13.77
N ILE A 170 -28.17 -13.87 -13.78
CA ILE A 170 -26.84 -14.01 -13.17
C ILE A 170 -25.78 -13.89 -14.27
N VAL A 171 -25.27 -12.69 -14.52
CA VAL A 171 -24.02 -12.56 -15.28
C VAL A 171 -22.85 -12.83 -14.34
N ALA A 172 -22.58 -14.11 -14.15
CA ALA A 172 -21.34 -14.65 -13.60
C ALA A 172 -20.68 -15.57 -14.65
N PRO A 173 -19.35 -15.54 -14.86
CA PRO A 173 -18.72 -16.24 -15.99
C PRO A 173 -18.63 -17.76 -15.87
N ASN A 174 -19.03 -18.37 -14.74
CA ASN A 174 -18.98 -19.81 -14.54
C ASN A 174 -20.40 -20.38 -14.35
N LYS A 175 -20.91 -20.99 -15.43
CA LYS A 175 -22.15 -21.76 -15.53
C LYS A 175 -22.14 -23.00 -14.60
N GLY A 176 -22.25 -22.80 -13.30
CA GLY A 176 -22.43 -23.87 -12.33
C GLY A 176 -23.66 -23.59 -11.49
N ASN A 177 -24.63 -24.51 -11.50
CA ASN A 177 -25.80 -24.43 -10.65
C ASN A 177 -25.36 -24.34 -9.18
N TYR A 178 -25.70 -23.26 -8.48
CA TYR A 178 -25.59 -23.21 -7.02
C TYR A 178 -26.67 -24.12 -6.43
N ASN A 179 -26.37 -25.41 -6.39
CA ASN A 179 -27.35 -26.45 -6.03
C ASN A 179 -27.69 -26.44 -4.54
N TYR A 180 -26.77 -25.94 -3.70
CA TYR A 180 -26.89 -25.96 -2.25
C TYR A 180 -26.09 -24.83 -1.60
N GLY A 181 -26.66 -24.18 -0.59
CA GLY A 181 -26.00 -23.11 0.16
C GLY A 181 -26.89 -22.47 1.22
N THR A 182 -26.33 -21.52 1.96
CA THR A 182 -27.07 -20.63 2.86
C THR A 182 -27.15 -19.25 2.27
N MET A 183 -28.33 -18.65 2.24
CA MET A 183 -28.51 -17.23 1.91
C MET A 183 -28.89 -16.45 3.17
N ILE A 184 -28.22 -15.32 3.40
CA ILE A 184 -28.54 -14.35 4.43
C ILE A 184 -29.16 -13.15 3.74
N VAL A 185 -30.33 -12.73 4.20
CA VAL A 185 -30.99 -11.50 3.76
C VAL A 185 -31.03 -10.52 4.91
N THR A 186 -30.64 -9.28 4.64
CA THR A 186 -30.83 -8.15 5.55
C THR A 186 -31.62 -7.08 4.82
N ARG A 187 -32.73 -6.64 5.40
CA ARG A 187 -33.58 -5.58 4.86
C ARG A 187 -33.59 -4.38 5.79
N GLY A 188 -33.20 -3.24 5.23
CA GLY A 188 -33.47 -1.91 5.78
C GLY A 188 -34.86 -1.41 5.37
N HIS A 189 -35.15 -0.13 5.63
CA HIS A 189 -36.44 0.48 5.27
C HIS A 189 -36.69 0.40 3.76
N ASP A 190 -35.76 0.94 2.96
CA ASP A 190 -35.84 0.98 1.50
C ASP A 190 -34.72 0.20 0.79
N THR A 191 -33.87 -0.48 1.57
CA THR A 191 -32.70 -1.20 1.06
C THR A 191 -32.70 -2.65 1.47
N PHE A 192 -31.97 -3.48 0.72
CA PHE A 192 -31.71 -4.85 1.10
C PHE A 192 -30.28 -5.24 0.74
N SER A 193 -29.75 -6.26 1.43
CA SER A 193 -28.57 -7.01 1.05
C SER A 193 -28.86 -8.50 1.13
N GLN A 194 -28.36 -9.24 0.15
CA GLN A 194 -28.39 -10.69 0.12
C GLN A 194 -26.97 -11.22 -0.04
N ILE A 195 -26.59 -12.18 0.79
CA ILE A 195 -25.30 -12.87 0.73
C ILE A 195 -25.56 -14.36 0.61
N ILE A 196 -24.94 -15.05 -0.34
CA ILE A 196 -25.05 -16.50 -0.52
C ILE A 196 -23.70 -17.15 -0.24
N PHE A 197 -23.72 -18.12 0.66
CA PHE A 197 -22.63 -19.02 1.02
C PHE A 197 -22.90 -20.40 0.41
N PRO A 198 -22.30 -20.73 -0.73
CA PRO A 198 -22.46 -22.04 -1.34
C PRO A 198 -21.81 -23.14 -0.48
N TYR A 199 -22.43 -24.32 -0.40
CA TYR A 199 -21.90 -25.43 0.41
C TYR A 199 -20.79 -26.24 -0.27
N GLN A 200 -20.53 -25.98 -1.55
CA GLN A 200 -19.47 -26.66 -2.28
C GLN A 200 -18.15 -25.91 -2.11
N ASN A 201 -17.10 -26.61 -1.67
CA ASN A 201 -15.78 -26.06 -1.33
C ASN A 201 -15.08 -25.24 -2.43
N ASN A 202 -15.55 -25.32 -3.68
CA ASN A 202 -14.95 -24.64 -4.83
C ASN A 202 -15.69 -23.36 -5.26
N TYR A 203 -16.71 -22.92 -4.51
CA TYR A 203 -17.50 -21.75 -4.86
C TYR A 203 -17.30 -20.60 -3.87
N THR A 204 -17.05 -19.41 -4.41
CA THR A 204 -16.88 -18.19 -3.63
C THR A 204 -18.24 -17.66 -3.18
N PRO A 205 -18.38 -17.14 -1.95
CA PRO A 205 -19.57 -16.42 -1.54
C PRO A 205 -19.90 -15.26 -2.50
N ILE A 206 -21.19 -15.01 -2.72
CA ILE A 206 -21.68 -13.93 -3.58
C ILE A 206 -22.57 -12.98 -2.78
N ILE A 207 -22.55 -11.70 -3.12
CA ILE A 207 -23.31 -10.64 -2.45
C ILE A 207 -24.04 -9.78 -3.48
N ARG A 208 -25.21 -9.27 -3.13
CA ARG A 208 -25.81 -8.12 -3.79
C ARG A 208 -26.46 -7.18 -2.81
N THR A 209 -26.64 -5.95 -3.24
CA THR A 209 -27.38 -4.90 -2.52
C THR A 209 -28.30 -4.17 -3.47
N GLY A 210 -29.45 -3.74 -3.00
CA GLY A 210 -30.41 -3.00 -3.82
C GLY A 210 -31.42 -2.22 -2.99
N THR A 211 -32.39 -1.61 -3.68
CA THR A 211 -33.55 -0.99 -3.06
C THR A 211 -34.78 -1.88 -3.21
N THR A 212 -35.71 -1.80 -2.26
CA THR A 212 -36.97 -2.57 -2.26
C THR A 212 -37.88 -2.22 -3.45
N SER A 213 -37.67 -1.06 -4.08
CA SER A 213 -38.38 -0.55 -5.25
C SER A 213 -37.74 -0.92 -6.60
N ASN A 214 -36.50 -1.42 -6.63
CA ASN A 214 -35.77 -1.73 -7.85
C ASN A 214 -34.93 -3.01 -7.68
N THR A 215 -35.61 -4.14 -7.55
CA THR A 215 -35.00 -5.46 -7.30
C THR A 215 -34.44 -6.11 -8.56
N ALA A 216 -35.06 -5.90 -9.71
CA ALA A 216 -34.79 -6.63 -10.97
C ALA A 216 -33.47 -6.27 -11.68
N THR A 217 -32.70 -5.28 -11.20
CA THR A 217 -31.49 -4.80 -11.91
C THR A 217 -30.16 -5.05 -11.18
N LYS A 218 -30.17 -5.63 -9.96
CA LYS A 218 -28.96 -5.79 -9.15
C LYS A 218 -28.47 -7.25 -9.18
N LYS A 219 -27.43 -7.47 -9.99
CA LYS A 219 -26.73 -8.74 -10.15
C LYS A 219 -25.95 -9.09 -8.87
N PHE A 220 -25.77 -10.39 -8.62
CA PHE A 220 -24.87 -10.87 -7.58
C PHE A 220 -23.41 -10.69 -8.02
N ASP A 221 -22.62 -10.09 -7.15
CA ASP A 221 -21.18 -9.94 -7.29
C ASP A 221 -20.46 -10.97 -6.42
N TYR A 222 -19.33 -11.47 -6.89
CA TYR A 222 -18.47 -12.33 -6.08
C TYR A 222 -17.82 -11.51 -4.97
N LEU A 223 -17.85 -12.03 -3.74
CA LEU A 223 -16.92 -11.62 -2.69
C LEU A 223 -15.53 -12.19 -3.05
N ASP A 224 -14.92 -11.62 -4.08
CA ASP A 224 -13.61 -12.03 -4.54
C ASP A 224 -12.56 -11.56 -3.52
N SER A 225 -12.16 -12.46 -2.62
CA SER A 225 -11.09 -12.21 -1.65
C SER A 225 -9.76 -11.73 -2.27
N GLY A 226 -9.59 -11.91 -3.60
CA GLY A 226 -8.44 -11.43 -4.36
C GLY A 226 -8.62 -10.02 -4.97
N LYS A 227 -9.78 -9.38 -4.81
CA LYS A 227 -10.07 -8.05 -5.35
C LYS A 227 -10.58 -7.08 -4.29
N LEU A 228 -10.13 -5.84 -4.39
CA LEU A 228 -10.65 -4.71 -3.63
C LEU A 228 -11.25 -3.71 -4.63
N ASP A 229 -12.54 -3.37 -4.47
CA ASP A 229 -13.27 -2.49 -5.39
C ASP A 229 -13.19 -2.96 -6.87
N GLY A 230 -13.41 -4.28 -7.08
CA GLY A 230 -13.38 -4.92 -8.39
C GLY A 230 -11.98 -5.04 -9.03
N LYS A 231 -10.93 -4.56 -8.36
CA LYS A 231 -9.54 -4.56 -8.85
C LYS A 231 -8.72 -5.58 -8.10
N SER A 232 -7.94 -6.37 -8.82
CA SER A 232 -6.96 -7.27 -8.22
C SER A 232 -5.87 -6.50 -7.50
N ILE A 233 -5.16 -7.16 -6.57
CA ILE A 233 -4.01 -6.54 -5.88
C ILE A 233 -2.93 -6.04 -6.86
N LYS A 234 -2.74 -6.73 -8.00
CA LYS A 234 -1.80 -6.32 -9.06
C LYS A 234 -2.21 -5.03 -9.75
N GLU A 235 -3.50 -4.74 -9.79
CA GLU A 235 -4.06 -3.50 -10.35
C GLU A 235 -4.02 -2.35 -9.35
N LEU A 236 -3.64 -2.58 -8.09
CA LEU A 236 -3.62 -1.56 -7.03
C LEU A 236 -2.22 -1.18 -6.57
N PHE A 237 -1.26 -2.10 -6.69
CA PHE A 237 0.10 -1.92 -6.17
C PHE A 237 1.16 -2.01 -7.27
N PRO A 238 2.34 -1.38 -7.06
CA PRO A 238 3.49 -1.58 -7.94
C PRO A 238 3.89 -3.05 -8.06
N ILE A 239 4.40 -3.43 -9.22
CA ILE A 239 4.94 -4.76 -9.51
C ILE A 239 6.45 -4.71 -9.35
N ASN A 240 6.97 -5.63 -8.55
CA ASN A 240 8.42 -5.74 -8.32
C ASN A 240 9.07 -6.53 -9.44
N THR A 241 10.26 -6.10 -9.85
CA THR A 241 11.14 -6.88 -10.71
C THR A 241 11.82 -7.99 -9.91
N LEU A 242 12.37 -9.00 -10.61
CA LEU A 242 13.45 -9.78 -10.02
C LEU A 242 14.71 -8.90 -9.87
N ARG A 243 15.74 -9.45 -9.24
CA ARG A 243 17.01 -8.75 -9.04
C ARG A 243 17.88 -8.82 -10.28
N ASP A 244 18.55 -7.70 -10.57
CA ASP A 244 19.67 -7.57 -11.51
C ASP A 244 19.37 -8.08 -12.94
N PHE A 245 18.42 -7.43 -13.63
CA PHE A 245 18.19 -7.65 -15.05
C PHE A 245 19.42 -7.23 -15.89
N ILE A 246 20.09 -8.20 -16.51
CA ILE A 246 21.40 -8.02 -17.14
C ILE A 246 21.24 -7.45 -18.56
N LYS A 247 20.19 -7.84 -19.27
CA LYS A 247 19.95 -7.43 -20.67
C LYS A 247 19.24 -6.08 -20.74
N GLY A 248 18.26 -5.90 -19.86
CA GLY A 248 17.44 -4.70 -19.81
C GLY A 248 16.06 -5.00 -19.24
N THR A 249 15.35 -3.96 -18.83
CA THR A 249 14.03 -4.10 -18.20
C THR A 249 12.96 -3.77 -19.22
N LEU A 250 12.20 -4.76 -19.68
CA LEU A 250 10.98 -4.54 -20.47
C LEU A 250 9.76 -4.55 -19.55
N ILE A 251 9.00 -3.46 -19.56
CA ILE A 251 7.71 -3.32 -18.89
C ILE A 251 6.63 -3.36 -19.97
N LYS A 252 5.71 -4.33 -19.89
CA LYS A 252 4.51 -4.39 -20.74
C LYS A 252 3.30 -3.88 -19.97
N THR A 253 2.38 -3.24 -20.69
CA THR A 253 1.12 -2.74 -20.13
C THR A 253 -0.10 -3.34 -20.82
N SER A 254 -1.30 -3.07 -20.29
CA SER A 254 -2.58 -3.34 -20.95
C SER A 254 -3.09 -2.16 -21.79
N LEU A 255 -2.34 -1.05 -21.89
CA LEU A 255 -2.78 0.14 -22.63
C LEU A 255 -2.57 -0.07 -24.13
N LYS A 256 -3.65 0.06 -24.90
CA LYS A 256 -3.61 -0.07 -26.36
C LYS A 256 -3.26 1.25 -27.03
N ARG A 257 -2.76 1.17 -28.27
CA ARG A 257 -2.36 2.32 -29.09
C ARG A 257 -3.49 3.31 -29.32
N ALA A 258 -4.67 2.82 -29.68
CA ALA A 258 -5.81 3.67 -30.09
C ALA A 258 -6.56 4.36 -28.94
N SER A 259 -6.04 4.33 -27.71
CA SER A 259 -6.89 4.59 -26.55
C SER A 259 -7.01 6.05 -26.10
N SER A 260 -6.24 7.02 -26.62
CA SER A 260 -6.26 8.42 -26.13
C SER A 260 -6.20 8.49 -24.59
N ILE A 261 -5.33 7.66 -24.00
CA ILE A 261 -5.20 7.50 -22.54
C ILE A 261 -3.95 8.23 -22.07
N PRO A 262 -4.05 9.14 -21.08
CA PRO A 262 -2.88 9.66 -20.38
C PRO A 262 -2.41 8.63 -19.37
N TRP A 263 -1.10 8.53 -19.23
CA TRP A 263 -0.46 7.56 -18.37
C TRP A 263 0.67 8.18 -17.58
N LEU A 264 0.90 7.59 -16.41
CA LEU A 264 2.01 7.93 -15.52
C LEU A 264 2.77 6.66 -15.18
N LEU A 265 4.02 6.56 -15.62
CA LEU A 265 4.99 5.54 -15.24
C LEU A 265 5.77 6.03 -14.02
N GLN A 266 5.85 5.21 -12.99
CA GLN A 266 6.73 5.43 -11.84
C GLN A 266 7.61 4.21 -11.65
N ILE A 267 8.92 4.46 -11.54
CA ILE A 267 9.94 3.45 -11.28
C ILE A 267 10.68 3.86 -10.01
N ARG A 268 10.62 3.02 -8.98
CA ARG A 268 11.38 3.21 -7.74
C ARG A 268 12.26 2.00 -7.50
N GLY A 269 13.41 2.16 -6.84
CA GLY A 269 14.30 1.02 -6.64
C GLY A 269 15.55 1.33 -5.85
N ASN A 270 16.34 0.30 -5.57
CA ASN A 270 17.65 0.45 -4.93
C ASN A 270 18.77 0.58 -5.98
N SER A 271 19.78 1.40 -5.68
CA SER A 271 21.06 1.43 -6.40
C SER A 271 22.15 0.86 -5.48
N TYR A 272 22.74 -0.28 -5.85
CA TYR A 272 23.80 -0.91 -5.05
C TYR A 272 25.18 -0.81 -5.71
N GLY A 273 25.24 -0.70 -7.05
CA GLY A 273 26.50 -0.77 -7.80
C GLY A 273 27.37 0.48 -7.78
N ASP A 274 26.98 1.56 -7.09
CA ASP A 274 27.80 2.78 -6.99
C ASP A 274 28.69 2.74 -5.73
N LEU A 275 29.97 3.09 -5.88
CA LEU A 275 30.92 3.21 -4.77
C LEU A 275 30.33 4.15 -3.69
N ASN A 276 30.13 3.63 -2.48
CA ASN A 276 29.50 4.26 -1.30
C ASN A 276 27.96 4.23 -1.21
N GLY A 277 27.29 3.25 -1.82
CA GLY A 277 25.85 3.07 -1.63
C GLY A 277 25.06 4.16 -2.34
N GLY A 278 24.90 4.00 -3.65
CA GLY A 278 24.25 4.98 -4.52
C GLY A 278 22.86 5.40 -4.05
N ALA A 279 22.45 6.61 -4.44
CA ALA A 279 21.09 7.07 -4.19
C ALA A 279 20.05 6.09 -4.77
N PRO A 280 18.89 5.89 -4.13
CA PRO A 280 17.84 5.07 -4.71
C PRO A 280 17.35 5.64 -6.04
N PHE A 281 16.73 4.80 -6.85
CA PHE A 281 16.02 5.22 -8.05
C PHE A 281 14.64 5.76 -7.66
N HIS A 282 14.28 6.90 -8.21
CA HIS A 282 12.91 7.39 -8.28
C HIS A 282 12.76 8.15 -9.59
N THR A 283 12.24 7.50 -10.61
CA THR A 283 11.99 8.08 -11.93
C THR A 283 10.49 8.13 -12.17
N GLU A 284 10.00 9.27 -12.63
CA GLU A 284 8.62 9.43 -13.09
C GLU A 284 8.60 9.91 -14.53
N VAL A 285 7.71 9.32 -15.33
CA VAL A 285 7.52 9.62 -16.74
C VAL A 285 6.03 9.71 -17.01
N GLN A 286 5.60 10.78 -17.65
CA GLN A 286 4.24 10.94 -18.14
C GLN A 286 4.20 10.89 -19.66
N GLY A 287 3.02 10.59 -20.18
CA GLY A 287 2.73 10.72 -21.60
C GLY A 287 1.27 10.48 -21.92
N TYR A 288 0.95 10.56 -23.20
CA TYR A 288 -0.39 10.40 -23.72
C TYR A 288 -0.39 9.45 -24.91
N ASN A 289 -1.24 8.41 -24.89
CA ASN A 289 -1.45 7.48 -26.01
C ASN A 289 -2.27 8.13 -27.14
N TYR A 290 -1.74 9.25 -27.61
CA TYR A 290 -2.14 9.93 -28.83
C TYR A 290 -0.89 10.05 -29.68
N THR A 291 -1.05 9.78 -30.96
CA THR A 291 0.04 9.93 -31.93
C THR A 291 -0.05 11.29 -32.59
N ASP A 292 1.06 12.02 -32.61
CA ASP A 292 1.18 13.18 -33.50
C ASP A 292 1.08 12.76 -34.97
N ASN A 293 1.15 13.74 -35.88
CA ASN A 293 1.10 13.51 -37.33
C ASN A 293 2.24 12.62 -37.86
N ASN A 294 3.28 12.37 -37.04
CA ASN A 294 4.42 11.52 -37.37
C ASN A 294 4.31 10.13 -36.75
N GLY A 295 3.21 9.84 -36.04
CA GLY A 295 3.07 8.57 -35.35
C GLY A 295 3.93 8.50 -34.09
N ASN A 296 4.17 9.58 -33.36
CA ASN A 296 4.91 9.51 -32.09
C ASN A 296 3.99 9.72 -30.90
N ILE A 297 4.30 9.03 -29.80
CA ILE A 297 3.65 9.27 -28.50
C ILE A 297 3.92 10.73 -28.08
N VAL A 298 2.89 11.44 -27.63
CA VAL A 298 2.97 12.88 -27.30
C VAL A 298 2.89 13.14 -25.79
N GLY A 299 3.11 14.40 -25.41
CA GLY A 299 2.94 14.87 -24.03
C GLY A 299 3.98 14.31 -23.05
N ILE A 300 5.16 13.96 -23.56
CA ILE A 300 6.22 13.35 -22.76
C ILE A 300 6.84 14.36 -21.81
N GLY A 301 6.91 13.99 -20.53
CA GLY A 301 7.71 14.67 -19.51
C GLY A 301 8.32 13.63 -18.58
N ALA A 302 9.56 13.83 -18.15
CA ALA A 302 10.26 12.85 -17.33
C ALA A 302 11.26 13.49 -16.39
N TYR A 303 11.35 12.95 -15.18
CA TYR A 303 12.38 13.34 -14.23
C TYR A 303 12.85 12.15 -13.38
N SER A 304 14.05 12.28 -12.82
CA SER A 304 14.58 11.37 -11.81
C SER A 304 15.01 12.13 -10.56
N LEU A 305 14.70 11.54 -9.41
CA LEU A 305 15.21 11.90 -8.09
C LEU A 305 16.12 10.74 -7.63
N GLY A 306 17.34 11.06 -7.22
CA GLY A 306 18.38 10.10 -6.87
C GLY A 306 19.14 9.58 -8.09
N LYS A 307 19.31 8.27 -8.17
CA LYS A 307 20.00 7.65 -9.30
C LYS A 307 19.12 7.76 -10.55
N GLU A 308 19.70 8.25 -11.64
CA GLU A 308 19.01 8.36 -12.93
C GLU A 308 18.93 7.01 -13.64
N ILE A 309 17.79 6.79 -14.31
CA ILE A 309 17.70 5.80 -15.38
C ILE A 309 18.25 6.45 -16.64
N ALA A 310 19.30 5.87 -17.24
CA ALA A 310 20.05 6.47 -18.34
C ALA A 310 19.16 6.96 -19.50
N PHE A 311 18.20 6.13 -19.91
CA PHE A 311 17.10 6.50 -20.79
C PHE A 311 16.01 5.44 -20.70
N ILE A 312 14.80 5.79 -21.15
CA ILE A 312 13.65 4.90 -21.28
C ILE A 312 13.13 5.03 -22.71
N ASP A 313 13.06 3.92 -23.43
CA ASP A 313 12.39 3.85 -24.73
C ASP A 313 10.92 3.47 -24.50
N ALA A 314 9.98 4.33 -24.91
CA ALA A 314 8.55 4.06 -24.89
C ALA A 314 8.06 3.77 -26.32
N PHE A 315 7.33 2.67 -26.52
CA PHE A 315 6.91 2.22 -27.84
C PHE A 315 5.67 1.34 -27.77
N PHE A 316 5.03 1.08 -28.91
CA PHE A 316 4.03 0.02 -29.02
C PHE A 316 4.68 -1.25 -29.56
N SER A 317 4.45 -2.40 -28.90
CA SER A 317 4.87 -3.69 -29.44
C SER A 317 3.95 -4.08 -30.61
N GLN A 318 4.51 -4.64 -31.68
CA GLN A 318 3.71 -5.08 -32.83
C GLN A 318 2.96 -6.40 -32.55
N ASP A 319 3.40 -7.20 -31.58
CA ASP A 319 2.81 -8.51 -31.29
C ASP A 319 1.48 -8.39 -30.55
N ASP A 320 1.39 -7.44 -29.62
CA ASP A 320 0.23 -7.25 -28.74
C ASP A 320 -0.43 -5.87 -28.86
N ASP A 321 0.13 -4.94 -29.63
CA ASP A 321 -0.32 -3.55 -29.78
C ASP A 321 -0.47 -2.80 -28.44
N CYS A 322 0.33 -3.18 -27.45
CA CYS A 322 0.36 -2.53 -26.14
C CYS A 322 1.53 -1.55 -26.00
N LEU A 323 1.31 -0.48 -25.23
CA LEU A 323 2.37 0.41 -24.77
C LEU A 323 3.35 -0.38 -23.90
N CYS A 324 4.63 -0.24 -24.21
CA CYS A 324 5.74 -0.85 -23.53
C CYS A 324 6.80 0.20 -23.20
N PHE A 325 7.56 -0.07 -22.14
CA PHE A 325 8.73 0.71 -21.77
C PHE A 325 9.93 -0.20 -21.66
N TRP A 326 11.07 0.22 -22.20
CA TRP A 326 12.32 -0.51 -22.05
C TRP A 326 13.44 0.43 -21.61
N PHE A 327 14.26 -0.01 -20.67
CA PHE A 327 15.50 0.67 -20.32
C PHE A 327 16.63 -0.33 -20.12
N PRO A 328 17.89 0.04 -20.43
CA PRO A 328 19.02 -0.87 -20.33
C PRO A 328 19.30 -1.21 -18.86
N ARG A 329 20.23 -2.14 -18.64
CA ARG A 329 20.78 -2.37 -17.29
C ARG A 329 21.34 -1.06 -16.72
N GLN A 330 21.00 -0.77 -15.47
CA GLN A 330 21.47 0.45 -14.80
C GLN A 330 22.78 0.22 -14.05
N THR A 331 22.78 -0.67 -13.05
CA THR A 331 23.98 -1.03 -12.28
C THR A 331 23.91 -2.50 -11.84
N TYR A 332 24.96 -2.98 -11.18
CA TYR A 332 24.91 -4.28 -10.52
C TYR A 332 23.92 -4.27 -9.34
N TRP A 333 23.11 -5.32 -9.25
CA TRP A 333 22.30 -5.65 -8.08
C TRP A 333 21.13 -4.70 -7.79
N ASN A 334 20.57 -4.06 -8.82
CA ASN A 334 19.35 -3.24 -8.72
C ASN A 334 18.06 -4.10 -8.71
N GLY A 335 17.02 -3.58 -8.08
CA GLY A 335 15.64 -4.07 -8.19
C GLY A 335 14.67 -2.89 -8.22
N PHE A 336 13.59 -3.03 -8.98
CA PHE A 336 12.62 -1.95 -9.20
C PHE A 336 11.21 -2.34 -8.78
N ASN A 337 10.46 -1.37 -8.29
CA ASN A 337 9.03 -1.39 -8.11
C ASN A 337 8.45 -0.48 -9.19
N VAL A 338 7.63 -1.05 -10.06
CA VAL A 338 7.11 -0.36 -11.25
C VAL A 338 5.61 -0.30 -11.19
N ILE A 339 5.06 0.89 -11.43
CA ILE A 339 3.64 1.08 -11.65
C ILE A 339 3.44 1.94 -12.90
N VAL A 340 2.45 1.59 -13.70
CA VAL A 340 1.96 2.44 -14.78
C VAL A 340 0.50 2.67 -14.48
N LEU A 341 0.09 3.92 -14.31
CA LEU A 341 -1.28 4.30 -14.03
C LEU A 341 -1.94 4.82 -15.29
N ASN A 342 -3.18 4.39 -15.53
CA ASN A 342 -4.10 5.13 -16.39
C ASN A 342 -4.64 6.33 -15.58
N VAL A 343 -4.32 7.55 -16.02
CA VAL A 343 -4.73 8.79 -15.35
C VAL A 343 -5.80 9.57 -16.13
N GLY A 344 -6.61 8.85 -16.91
CA GLY A 344 -7.73 9.41 -17.67
C GLY A 344 -8.87 9.98 -16.81
N THR A 345 -9.92 10.46 -17.47
CA THR A 345 -11.03 11.19 -16.85
C THR A 345 -11.89 10.35 -15.89
N THR A 346 -11.89 9.02 -16.04
CA THR A 346 -12.57 8.13 -15.10
C THR A 346 -11.59 7.75 -13.99
N ALA A 347 -11.95 8.07 -12.74
CA ALA A 347 -11.21 7.72 -11.53
C ALA A 347 -11.01 6.19 -11.44
N SER A 348 -9.96 5.72 -12.09
CA SER A 348 -9.54 4.32 -12.12
C SER A 348 -8.07 4.33 -11.75
N HIS A 349 -7.80 4.47 -10.45
CA HIS A 349 -6.46 4.23 -9.92
C HIS A 349 -6.15 2.74 -10.14
N LYS A 350 -5.63 2.45 -11.33
CA LYS A 350 -5.42 1.11 -11.86
C LYS A 350 -4.03 1.03 -12.43
N ASN A 351 -3.19 0.21 -11.79
CA ASN A 351 -1.96 -0.26 -12.36
C ASN A 351 -2.27 -1.11 -13.60
N VAL A 352 -1.70 -0.73 -14.73
CA VAL A 352 -1.89 -1.39 -16.03
C VAL A 352 -0.67 -2.21 -16.44
N VAL A 353 0.34 -2.37 -15.59
CA VAL A 353 1.49 -3.25 -15.87
C VAL A 353 1.03 -4.71 -15.89
N THR A 354 1.37 -5.42 -16.96
CA THR A 354 1.02 -6.84 -17.17
C THR A 354 2.19 -7.78 -16.94
N SER A 355 3.41 -7.35 -17.27
CA SER A 355 4.64 -8.11 -17.04
C SER A 355 5.88 -7.23 -17.00
N ILE A 356 6.91 -7.68 -16.28
CA ILE A 356 8.26 -7.08 -16.32
C ILE A 356 9.30 -8.18 -16.51
N THR A 357 10.16 -8.08 -17.51
CA THR A 357 11.06 -9.16 -17.94
C THR A 357 12.47 -8.67 -18.27
N ASP A 358 13.48 -9.51 -18.03
CA ASP A 358 14.87 -9.30 -18.43
C ASP A 358 15.08 -9.67 -19.90
N VAL A 359 15.12 -8.68 -20.78
CA VAL A 359 15.24 -8.90 -22.22
C VAL A 359 16.07 -7.82 -22.88
N ASP A 360 16.72 -8.22 -23.97
CA ASP A 360 17.32 -7.28 -24.92
C ASP A 360 16.22 -6.36 -25.47
N LYS A 361 16.59 -5.14 -25.90
CA LYS A 361 15.62 -4.19 -26.44
C LYS A 361 14.84 -4.87 -27.58
N PRO A 362 13.49 -4.93 -27.51
CA PRO A 362 12.69 -5.50 -28.57
C PRO A 362 12.90 -4.77 -29.91
N THR A 363 12.97 -5.53 -30.99
CA THR A 363 13.11 -5.01 -32.36
C THR A 363 11.76 -4.84 -33.07
N ASN A 364 10.75 -5.64 -32.69
CA ASN A 364 9.42 -5.61 -33.29
C ASN A 364 8.51 -4.52 -32.65
N ILE A 365 8.86 -3.26 -32.89
CA ILE A 365 8.26 -2.10 -32.21
C ILE A 365 7.83 -1.03 -33.21
N THR A 366 6.90 -0.16 -32.81
CA THR A 366 6.51 1.04 -33.56
C THR A 366 6.38 2.26 -32.64
N ASN A 367 6.42 3.47 -33.21
CA ASN A 367 6.22 4.73 -32.49
C ASN A 367 7.21 4.90 -31.31
N ASN A 368 8.45 4.43 -31.50
CA ASN A 368 9.47 4.43 -30.45
C ASN A 368 9.99 5.84 -30.17
N ILE A 369 9.80 6.31 -28.95
CA ILE A 369 10.36 7.55 -28.45
C ILE A 369 11.38 7.27 -27.35
N ARG A 370 12.55 7.89 -27.46
CA ARG A 370 13.57 7.85 -26.41
C ARG A 370 13.35 9.00 -25.44
N ILE A 371 13.21 8.66 -24.17
CA ILE A 371 12.96 9.55 -23.06
C ILE A 371 14.23 9.59 -22.21
N ILE A 372 14.78 10.78 -21.96
CA ILE A 372 15.92 10.99 -21.08
C ILE A 372 15.39 11.77 -19.87
N PRO A 373 15.17 11.12 -18.72
CA PRO A 373 14.67 11.80 -17.54
C PRO A 373 15.66 12.87 -17.05
N ILE A 374 15.16 14.06 -16.76
CA ILE A 374 15.98 15.13 -16.17
C ILE A 374 16.28 14.77 -14.72
N ASN A 375 17.55 14.76 -14.32
CA ASN A 375 17.93 14.43 -12.95
C ASN A 375 17.90 15.68 -12.05
N TYR A 376 16.84 15.84 -11.26
CA TYR A 376 16.71 16.95 -10.30
C TYR A 376 17.47 16.72 -8.99
N SER A 377 18.13 15.58 -8.83
CA SER A 377 18.93 15.27 -7.65
C SER A 377 20.43 15.41 -7.85
N ARG A 378 20.88 15.90 -9.02
CA ARG A 378 22.25 16.42 -9.15
C ARG A 378 22.36 17.62 -8.20
N LYS A 379 22.81 17.33 -6.97
CA LYS A 379 23.09 18.30 -5.92
C LYS A 379 23.85 19.46 -6.52
N ASP A 380 23.42 20.69 -6.21
CA ASP A 380 24.31 21.84 -6.28
C ASP A 380 25.64 21.45 -5.61
N LEU A 381 26.75 21.54 -6.34
CA LEU A 381 28.05 21.32 -5.74
C LEU A 381 28.47 22.62 -5.08
N VAL A 382 28.67 22.59 -3.77
CA VAL A 382 29.11 23.74 -2.99
C VAL A 382 30.50 23.46 -2.45
N PHE A 383 31.48 24.23 -2.93
CA PHE A 383 32.85 24.22 -2.44
C PHE A 383 33.04 25.47 -1.57
N ARG A 384 33.64 25.30 -0.39
CA ARG A 384 33.91 26.39 0.55
C ARG A 384 35.40 26.52 0.79
N GLU A 385 35.84 27.75 1.04
CA GLU A 385 37.25 28.07 1.35
C GLU A 385 38.23 27.50 0.31
N VAL A 386 37.89 27.63 -0.97
CA VAL A 386 38.71 27.14 -2.07
C VAL A 386 39.95 28.02 -2.20
N THR A 387 41.11 27.47 -1.88
CA THR A 387 42.37 28.21 -1.93
C THR A 387 42.84 28.39 -3.37
N VAL A 388 43.06 29.63 -3.77
CA VAL A 388 43.68 30.02 -5.04
C VAL A 388 45.13 30.37 -4.76
N THR A 389 46.05 29.55 -5.26
CA THR A 389 47.48 29.80 -5.12
C THR A 389 47.99 30.70 -6.25
N THR A 390 49.02 31.50 -5.98
CA THR A 390 49.68 32.33 -7.01
C THR A 390 50.26 31.48 -8.16
N GLY A 391 50.62 30.23 -7.88
CA GLY A 391 51.09 29.24 -8.85
C GLY A 391 50.02 28.70 -9.79
N ALA A 392 48.73 28.84 -9.45
CA ALA A 392 47.63 28.36 -10.29
C ALA A 392 47.39 29.22 -11.54
N TRP A 393 47.91 30.45 -11.56
CA TRP A 393 47.70 31.41 -12.63
C TRP A 393 48.65 31.21 -13.80
N VAL A 394 48.09 30.93 -14.96
CA VAL A 394 48.79 30.81 -16.25
C VAL A 394 48.34 31.90 -17.22
N ALA A 395 49.21 32.30 -18.14
CA ALA A 395 48.85 33.24 -19.20
C ALA A 395 47.74 32.63 -20.08
N ASP A 396 46.79 33.44 -20.48
CA ASP A 396 45.64 33.04 -21.29
C ASP A 396 45.29 34.10 -22.33
N THR A 397 44.81 33.66 -23.50
CA THR A 397 44.50 34.55 -24.62
C THR A 397 43.00 34.73 -24.86
N GLN A 398 42.14 33.98 -24.19
CA GLN A 398 40.71 33.88 -24.49
C GLN A 398 39.95 35.19 -24.28
N PHE A 399 40.35 35.99 -23.29
CA PHE A 399 39.67 37.24 -22.90
C PHE A 399 40.61 38.46 -22.86
N THR A 400 41.70 38.40 -23.64
CA THR A 400 42.67 39.50 -23.76
C THR A 400 42.04 40.79 -24.30
N SER A 401 41.01 40.69 -25.15
CA SER A 401 40.22 41.83 -25.64
C SER A 401 39.50 42.61 -24.52
N TYR A 402 39.26 41.98 -23.38
CA TYR A 402 38.68 42.58 -22.18
C TYR A 402 39.73 42.85 -21.08
N GLY A 403 41.01 42.66 -21.40
CA GLY A 403 42.14 42.89 -20.49
C GLY A 403 42.46 41.74 -19.54
N TYR A 404 41.75 40.60 -19.62
CA TYR A 404 42.01 39.42 -18.78
C TYR A 404 43.05 38.52 -19.45
N ASN A 405 44.30 38.61 -18.99
CA ASN A 405 45.45 37.94 -19.60
C ASN A 405 45.91 36.69 -18.83
N PHE A 406 45.24 36.36 -17.72
CA PHE A 406 45.57 35.23 -16.87
C PHE A 406 44.32 34.44 -16.51
N ARG A 407 44.47 33.11 -16.37
CA ARG A 407 43.43 32.22 -15.86
C ARG A 407 43.96 31.31 -14.76
N ALA A 408 43.08 30.86 -13.88
CA ALA A 408 43.34 29.78 -12.93
C ALA A 408 42.20 28.76 -12.98
N ALA A 409 42.54 27.48 -13.13
CA ALA A 409 41.59 26.38 -13.08
C ALA A 409 41.56 25.80 -11.65
N LEU A 410 40.43 25.97 -10.97
CA LEU A 410 40.21 25.52 -9.61
C LEU A 410 39.64 24.11 -9.62
N THR A 411 40.28 23.18 -8.94
CA THR A 411 39.81 21.80 -8.83
C THR A 411 38.47 21.76 -8.08
N CYS A 412 37.43 21.35 -8.78
CA CYS A 412 36.07 21.21 -8.25
C CYS A 412 35.61 19.80 -8.62
N ASN A 413 35.94 18.80 -7.78
CA ASN A 413 35.63 17.40 -8.08
C ASN A 413 34.11 17.21 -8.27
N GLY A 414 33.71 16.61 -9.38
CA GLY A 414 32.31 16.44 -9.77
C GLY A 414 31.73 17.60 -10.58
N ALA A 415 32.47 18.69 -10.78
CA ALA A 415 32.07 19.73 -11.72
C ALA A 415 31.91 19.16 -13.14
N LEU A 416 30.91 19.62 -13.87
CA LEU A 416 30.63 19.22 -15.25
C LEU A 416 30.47 20.47 -16.11
N GLN A 417 30.70 20.32 -17.42
CA GLN A 417 30.59 21.45 -18.35
C GLN A 417 29.18 22.06 -18.37
N GLU A 418 28.15 21.29 -18.03
CA GLU A 418 26.74 21.74 -18.01
C GLU A 418 26.37 22.53 -16.75
N HIS A 419 27.25 22.60 -15.73
CA HIS A 419 26.97 23.39 -14.54
C HIS A 419 27.06 24.89 -14.83
N THR A 420 26.15 25.66 -14.24
CA THR A 420 26.26 27.12 -14.12
C THR A 420 27.04 27.46 -12.85
N PRO A 421 28.29 27.94 -12.93
CA PRO A 421 29.08 28.31 -11.77
C PRO A 421 28.66 29.69 -11.22
N VAL A 422 28.55 29.79 -9.91
CA VAL A 422 28.43 31.02 -9.13
C VAL A 422 29.61 31.06 -8.18
N VAL A 423 30.53 31.99 -8.41
CA VAL A 423 31.71 32.20 -7.57
C VAL A 423 31.51 33.47 -6.75
N THR A 424 31.54 33.33 -5.43
CA THR A 424 31.46 34.45 -4.50
C THR A 424 32.86 34.79 -4.03
N PHE A 425 33.31 36.02 -4.23
CA PHE A 425 34.61 36.51 -3.76
C PHE A 425 34.48 37.29 -2.45
N TYR A 426 35.54 37.31 -1.62
CA TYR A 426 35.61 38.25 -0.52
C TYR A 426 35.76 39.70 -1.03
N PRO A 427 35.35 40.72 -0.25
CA PRO A 427 35.42 42.12 -0.68
C PRO A 427 36.81 42.57 -1.17
N ALA A 428 37.89 42.04 -0.58
CA ALA A 428 39.25 42.40 -0.97
C ALA A 428 39.58 42.08 -2.43
N GLN A 429 39.00 41.01 -3.00
CA GLN A 429 39.21 40.60 -4.40
C GLN A 429 38.23 41.28 -5.37
N THR A 430 37.21 41.98 -4.88
CA THR A 430 36.25 42.70 -5.72
C THR A 430 36.56 44.20 -5.82
N LEU A 431 37.43 44.74 -4.96
CA LEU A 431 37.72 46.17 -4.88
C LEU A 431 38.76 46.65 -5.91
N ASP A 432 39.58 45.75 -6.45
CA ASP A 432 40.68 46.10 -7.36
C ASP A 432 40.37 45.88 -8.85
N ASP A 433 39.15 45.42 -9.17
CA ASP A 433 38.69 45.02 -10.51
C ASP A 433 39.67 44.07 -11.25
N ASN A 434 40.52 43.34 -10.51
CA ASN A 434 41.51 42.49 -11.11
C ASN A 434 40.89 41.16 -11.56
N ILE A 435 39.96 40.62 -10.78
CA ILE A 435 39.28 39.34 -11.05
C ILE A 435 38.05 39.57 -11.92
N ALA A 436 37.88 38.74 -12.95
CA ALA A 436 36.73 38.82 -13.84
C ALA A 436 35.44 38.36 -13.14
N PRO A 437 34.29 38.98 -13.44
CA PRO A 437 32.98 38.46 -13.00
C PRO A 437 32.58 37.19 -13.77
N LEU A 438 33.23 36.91 -14.90
CA LEU A 438 32.96 35.74 -15.74
C LEU A 438 33.72 34.51 -15.22
N VAL A 439 33.00 33.39 -15.17
CA VAL A 439 33.52 32.11 -14.69
C VAL A 439 33.01 30.99 -15.59
N TYR A 440 33.87 30.01 -15.85
CA TYR A 440 33.53 28.87 -16.72
C TYR A 440 33.67 27.56 -15.97
N CYS A 441 32.72 26.66 -16.19
CA CYS A 441 32.79 25.31 -15.65
C CYS A 441 33.28 24.34 -16.74
N ALA A 442 34.12 23.40 -16.33
CA ALA A 442 34.58 22.29 -17.15
C ALA A 442 34.54 21.02 -16.30
N ASN A 443 34.68 19.84 -16.94
CA ASN A 443 34.69 18.58 -16.22
C ASN A 443 35.84 18.57 -15.19
N GLY A 444 35.48 18.54 -13.90
CA GLY A 444 36.37 18.55 -12.74
C GLY A 444 36.93 19.92 -12.32
N SER A 445 36.56 21.03 -12.97
CA SER A 445 37.13 22.34 -12.60
C SER A 445 36.24 23.56 -12.90
N VAL A 446 36.53 24.64 -12.19
CA VAL A 446 35.99 25.99 -12.46
C VAL A 446 37.14 26.92 -12.80
N THR A 447 37.04 27.61 -13.91
CA THR A 447 38.06 28.56 -14.37
C THR A 447 37.64 29.98 -14.03
N ILE A 448 38.56 30.70 -13.36
CA ILE A 448 38.47 32.14 -13.07
C ILE A 448 39.55 32.89 -13.86
N TYR A 449 39.36 34.19 -14.09
CA TYR A 449 40.23 35.01 -14.92
C TYR A 449 40.68 36.28 -14.19
N ALA A 450 41.86 36.79 -14.53
CA ALA A 450 42.43 38.00 -13.95
C ALA A 450 43.17 38.87 -14.98
N LYS A 451 43.16 40.20 -14.75
CA LYS A 451 43.88 41.17 -15.60
C LYS A 451 45.39 41.09 -15.41
N THR A 452 45.80 41.02 -14.15
CA THR A 452 47.18 40.86 -13.71
C THR A 452 47.30 39.64 -12.81
N LYS A 453 48.45 38.95 -12.87
CA LYS A 453 48.71 37.78 -12.03
C LYS A 453 48.67 38.18 -10.54
N PRO A 454 47.77 37.60 -9.72
CA PRO A 454 47.75 37.88 -8.28
C PRO A 454 49.08 37.54 -7.60
N THR A 455 49.50 38.40 -6.67
CA THR A 455 50.79 38.30 -5.97
C THR A 455 50.70 37.59 -4.62
N ALA A 456 49.49 37.37 -4.10
CA ALA A 456 49.23 36.66 -2.86
C ALA A 456 48.20 35.54 -3.08
N ASN A 457 48.31 34.48 -2.28
CA ASN A 457 47.27 33.45 -2.20
C ASN A 457 46.02 34.05 -1.54
N PHE A 458 44.85 33.59 -1.95
CA PHE A 458 43.58 33.96 -1.32
C PHE A 458 42.61 32.79 -1.34
N ALA A 459 41.57 32.87 -0.51
CA ALA A 459 40.50 31.88 -0.48
C ALA A 459 39.24 32.45 -1.16
N ILE A 460 38.50 31.58 -1.84
CA ILE A 460 37.16 31.85 -2.34
C ILE A 460 36.17 31.25 -1.32
N PRO A 461 35.29 32.07 -0.70
CA PRO A 461 34.38 31.60 0.35
C PRO A 461 33.38 30.56 -0.14
N GLU A 462 32.84 30.75 -1.36
CA GLU A 462 31.89 29.81 -1.94
C GLU A 462 32.00 29.75 -3.47
N ILE A 463 32.07 28.53 -3.98
CA ILE A 463 31.79 28.19 -5.38
C ILE A 463 30.58 27.27 -5.37
N ARG A 464 29.49 27.73 -5.98
CA ARG A 464 28.27 26.94 -6.17
C ARG A 464 28.11 26.58 -7.64
N LEU A 465 27.94 25.30 -7.92
CA LEU A 465 27.67 24.79 -9.26
C LEU A 465 26.24 24.33 -9.32
N MET A 466 25.42 25.05 -10.08
CA MET A 466 24.00 24.74 -10.25
C MET A 466 23.81 23.91 -11.51
N TYR A 467 22.93 22.92 -11.46
CA TYR A 467 22.49 22.19 -12.65
C TYR A 467 21.37 22.98 -13.32
N ASN A 468 21.51 23.31 -14.61
CA ASN A 468 20.44 23.97 -15.39
C ASN A 468 19.41 22.97 -15.89
#